data_AF-A0A2S6ID61-F1
#
_entry.id   AF-A0A2S6ID61-F1
#
_cell.length_a   1.000
_cell.length_b   1.000
_cell.length_c   1.000
_cell.angle_alpha   90.00
_cell.angle_beta   90.00
_cell.angle_gamma   90.00
#
_symmetry.space_group_name_H-M   'P 1'
#
loop_
_entity.id
_entity.type
_entity.pdbx_description
1 polymer ?
#
loop_
_entity_poly.entity_id
_entity_poly.type
_entity_poly.pdbx_seq_one_letter_code
_entity_poly.pdbx_strand_id
1 'polypeptide(L)'
;MNNYYTFLFFCLFLSCDDKNEAIDVDSITVESTSLFFSRELGKKLIITNSEYSEIDSNKLRDNVDGDCNSYLFDEIEFYNLIDCDGKSYFIIKKTGEIQRNDNHKWGSDLPENYLGGFYYNRLTDEYNFKFEKSVEKSNVYKYGGNI
;
A
#
# COMPACT_ATOMS: atom_id res chain seq x y z
N MET A 1 18.63 -28.49 50.81
CA MET A 1 19.31 -27.65 49.80
C MET A 1 18.40 -27.58 48.58
N ASN A 2 17.34 -26.77 48.69
CA ASN A 2 16.34 -26.56 47.64
C ASN A 2 16.21 -25.04 47.47
N ASN A 3 15.87 -24.60 46.25
CA ASN A 3 15.54 -23.22 45.85
C ASN A 3 16.65 -22.41 45.17
N TYR A 4 17.21 -22.91 44.08
CA TYR A 4 17.91 -22.03 43.11
C TYR A 4 17.44 -22.18 41.65
N TYR A 5 16.51 -23.10 41.35
CA TYR A 5 16.07 -23.34 39.96
C TYR A 5 14.79 -22.63 39.54
N THR A 6 14.10 -21.93 40.44
CA THR A 6 12.80 -21.31 40.13
C THR A 6 12.91 -19.92 39.51
N PHE A 7 14.09 -19.27 39.56
CA PHE A 7 14.25 -17.90 39.06
C PHE A 7 14.58 -17.81 37.56
N LEU A 8 14.92 -18.94 36.90
CA LEU A 8 15.41 -18.94 35.51
C LEU A 8 14.31 -19.15 34.45
N PHE A 9 13.03 -19.31 34.85
CA PHE A 9 11.93 -19.59 33.92
C PHE A 9 11.10 -18.35 33.54
N PHE A 10 11.33 -17.20 34.17
CA PHE A 10 10.55 -15.99 33.95
C PHE A 10 11.11 -15.04 32.88
N CYS A 11 12.36 -15.23 32.44
CA CYS A 11 13.01 -14.33 31.47
C CYS A 11 12.82 -14.74 29.99
N LEU A 12 12.13 -15.86 29.69
CA LEU A 12 11.99 -16.35 28.31
C LEU A 12 10.70 -15.93 27.60
N PHE A 13 9.83 -15.13 28.23
CA PHE A 13 8.55 -14.71 27.66
C PHE A 13 8.39 -13.19 27.44
N LEU A 14 9.48 -12.41 27.55
CA LEU A 14 9.47 -10.96 27.30
C LEU A 14 10.11 -10.55 25.96
N SER A 15 10.09 -11.44 24.96
CA SER A 15 10.24 -10.99 23.57
C SER A 15 8.84 -10.80 22.98
N CYS A 16 8.11 -9.82 23.53
CA CYS A 16 7.02 -9.20 22.78
C CYS A 16 7.70 -8.41 21.66
N ASP A 17 7.82 -9.01 20.49
CA ASP A 17 8.22 -8.30 19.28
C ASP A 17 7.03 -7.36 18.97
N ASP A 18 7.09 -6.11 19.44
CA ASP A 18 6.05 -5.07 19.31
C ASP A 18 5.83 -4.61 17.85
N LYS A 19 6.20 -5.45 16.87
CA LYS A 19 6.19 -5.13 15.44
C LYS A 19 4.84 -5.31 14.76
N ASN A 20 3.79 -5.68 15.49
CA ASN A 20 2.45 -5.91 14.93
C ASN A 20 1.46 -4.85 15.42
N GLU A 21 1.84 -3.58 15.36
CA GLU A 21 0.84 -2.52 15.37
C GLU A 21 0.07 -2.59 14.04
N ALA A 22 -1.26 -2.51 14.12
CA ALA A 22 -2.08 -2.53 12.93
C ALA A 22 -1.80 -1.27 12.10
N ILE A 23 -1.65 -1.42 10.79
CA ILE A 23 -1.42 -0.29 9.89
C ILE A 23 -2.72 0.51 9.71
N ASP A 24 -2.56 1.83 9.59
CA ASP A 24 -3.64 2.73 9.23
C ASP A 24 -3.45 3.25 7.79
N VAL A 25 -4.24 4.25 7.40
CA VAL A 25 -4.14 4.86 6.07
C VAL A 25 -2.85 5.66 5.88
N ASP A 26 -2.31 6.24 6.96
CA ASP A 26 -1.11 7.08 6.91
C ASP A 26 0.16 6.23 6.74
N SER A 27 0.09 4.94 7.10
CA SER A 27 1.10 3.91 6.79
C SER A 27 1.23 3.60 5.29
N ILE A 28 0.30 4.03 4.43
CA ILE A 28 0.25 3.66 3.01
C ILE A 28 0.70 4.84 2.15
N THR A 29 1.85 4.70 1.49
CA THR A 29 2.36 5.72 0.60
C THR A 29 2.59 5.19 -0.81
N VAL A 30 2.56 6.10 -1.78
CA VAL A 30 3.02 5.85 -3.13
C VAL A 30 4.15 6.84 -3.39
N GLU A 31 5.26 6.36 -3.93
CA GLU A 31 6.44 7.19 -4.21
C GLU A 31 6.84 7.11 -5.68
N SER A 32 7.39 8.22 -6.18
CA SER A 32 8.13 8.23 -7.44
C SER A 32 9.48 7.56 -7.22
N THR A 33 9.89 6.73 -8.18
CA THR A 33 11.20 6.08 -8.15
C THR A 33 11.96 6.46 -9.41
N SER A 34 13.24 6.80 -9.25
CA SER A 34 14.10 7.10 -10.38
C SER A 34 14.46 5.82 -11.11
N LEU A 35 14.07 5.71 -12.38
CA LEU A 35 14.53 4.65 -13.26
C LEU A 35 15.81 5.13 -13.94
N PHE A 36 16.94 4.51 -13.60
CA PHE A 36 18.18 4.70 -14.36
C PHE A 36 17.88 4.42 -15.84
N PHE A 37 18.06 5.43 -16.70
CA PHE A 37 17.92 5.41 -18.17
C PHE A 37 16.53 5.63 -18.79
N SER A 38 15.46 5.94 -18.03
CA SER A 38 14.15 6.32 -18.61
C SER A 38 13.79 7.79 -18.34
N ARG A 39 12.99 8.39 -19.23
CA ARG A 39 12.27 9.65 -18.95
C ARG A 39 11.03 9.43 -18.08
N GLU A 40 10.63 8.16 -17.92
CA GLU A 40 9.49 7.77 -17.10
C GLU A 40 9.93 7.62 -15.64
N LEU A 41 9.12 8.18 -14.74
CA LEU A 41 9.30 8.02 -13.31
C LEU A 41 8.62 6.71 -12.91
N GLY A 42 9.38 5.82 -12.31
CA GLY A 42 8.83 4.61 -11.73
C GLY A 42 7.89 4.96 -10.57
N LYS A 43 7.08 3.99 -10.16
CA LYS A 43 6.07 4.16 -9.12
C LYS A 43 6.12 2.97 -8.17
N LYS A 44 6.12 3.23 -6.86
CA LYS A 44 6.21 2.17 -5.83
C LYS A 44 5.14 2.40 -4.76
N LEU A 45 4.42 1.35 -4.38
CA LEU A 45 3.61 1.30 -3.17
C LEU A 45 4.53 0.91 -2.01
N ILE A 46 4.48 1.66 -0.91
CA ILE A 46 5.29 1.43 0.28
C ILE A 46 4.38 1.42 1.50
N ILE A 47 4.56 0.43 2.36
CA ILE A 47 3.86 0.31 3.63
C ILE A 47 4.88 0.51 4.75
N THR A 48 4.59 1.41 5.67
CA THR A 48 5.46 1.72 6.80
C THR A 48 4.79 1.41 8.14
N ASN A 49 5.60 1.14 9.16
CA ASN A 49 5.11 1.10 10.54
C ASN A 49 5.02 2.50 11.14
N SER A 50 4.58 2.61 12.40
CA SER A 50 4.49 3.87 13.15
C SER A 50 5.84 4.57 13.38
N GLU A 51 6.96 3.86 13.20
CA GLU A 51 8.32 4.39 13.22
C GLU A 51 8.83 4.79 11.82
N TYR A 52 7.96 4.79 10.80
CA TYR A 52 8.28 5.06 9.40
C TYR A 52 9.29 4.09 8.77
N SER A 53 9.45 2.89 9.34
CA SER A 53 10.25 1.82 8.74
C SER A 53 9.42 1.04 7.73
N GLU A 54 9.99 0.77 6.55
CA GLU A 54 9.34 -0.04 5.50
C GLU A 54 9.05 -1.45 6.02
N ILE A 55 7.77 -1.85 5.98
CA ILE A 55 7.28 -3.20 6.25
C ILE A 55 7.33 -4.03 4.98
N ASP A 56 6.74 -3.51 3.91
CA ASP A 56 6.64 -4.16 2.60
C ASP A 56 6.48 -3.11 1.50
N SER A 57 6.76 -3.50 0.26
CA SER A 57 6.61 -2.63 -0.89
C SER A 57 6.39 -3.38 -2.20
N ASN A 58 5.74 -2.72 -3.15
CA ASN A 58 5.45 -3.32 -4.46
C ASN A 58 5.66 -2.31 -5.59
N LYS A 59 6.22 -2.77 -6.71
CA LYS A 59 6.31 -1.93 -7.91
C LYS A 59 4.91 -1.78 -8.53
N LEU A 60 4.50 -0.53 -8.70
CA LEU A 60 3.29 -0.15 -9.42
C LEU A 60 3.61 0.16 -10.88
N ARG A 61 2.57 0.46 -11.68
CA ARG A 61 2.77 0.90 -13.05
C ARG A 61 3.52 2.22 -13.08
N ASP A 62 4.53 2.28 -13.94
CA ASP A 62 5.32 3.48 -14.17
C ASP A 62 4.42 4.65 -14.59
N ASN A 63 4.77 5.86 -14.18
CA ASN A 63 3.91 7.03 -14.35
C ASN A 63 3.95 7.54 -15.79
N VAL A 64 3.06 7.01 -16.64
CA VAL A 64 2.91 7.45 -18.02
C VAL A 64 2.18 8.79 -18.03
N ASP A 65 2.83 9.82 -18.58
CA ASP A 65 2.29 11.18 -18.74
C ASP A 65 1.84 11.88 -17.45
N GLY A 66 2.29 11.44 -16.27
CA GLY A 66 2.00 12.14 -15.01
C GLY A 66 0.55 12.05 -14.54
N ASP A 67 -0.22 11.06 -15.02
CA ASP A 67 -1.67 10.94 -14.80
C ASP A 67 -2.06 9.49 -14.44
N CYS A 68 -1.07 8.63 -14.14
CA CYS A 68 -1.29 7.29 -13.62
C CYS A 68 -1.48 7.35 -12.08
N ASN A 69 -2.72 7.55 -11.64
CA ASN A 69 -3.07 7.63 -10.21
C ASN A 69 -3.41 6.24 -9.64
N SER A 70 -3.25 6.07 -8.32
CA SER A 70 -3.73 4.88 -7.59
C SER A 70 -4.85 5.25 -6.64
N TYR A 71 -5.78 4.33 -6.40
CA TYR A 71 -7.01 4.60 -5.66
C TYR A 71 -7.14 3.62 -4.50
N LEU A 72 -7.42 4.13 -3.31
CA LEU A 72 -7.44 3.36 -2.07
C LEU A 72 -8.88 3.17 -1.59
N PHE A 73 -9.19 1.95 -1.20
CA PHE A 73 -10.48 1.55 -0.67
C PHE A 73 -10.30 0.83 0.67
N ASP A 74 -11.24 1.03 1.58
CA ASP A 74 -11.23 0.45 2.93
C ASP A 74 -12.06 -0.83 3.01
N GLU A 75 -11.44 -1.95 3.35
CA GLU A 75 -12.15 -3.20 3.62
C GLU A 75 -11.93 -3.63 5.07
N ILE A 76 -12.72 -4.59 5.55
CA ILE A 76 -12.70 -4.97 6.97
C ILE A 76 -11.29 -5.42 7.40
N GLU A 77 -10.63 -6.27 6.61
CA GLU A 77 -9.35 -6.90 6.98
C GLU A 77 -8.13 -6.33 6.23
N PHE A 78 -8.36 -5.56 5.18
CA PHE A 78 -7.30 -5.04 4.31
C PHE A 78 -7.69 -3.67 3.74
N TYR A 79 -6.71 -2.92 3.28
CA TYR A 79 -6.96 -1.86 2.31
C TYR A 79 -6.78 -2.43 0.91
N ASN A 80 -7.61 -2.00 -0.03
CA ASN A 80 -7.47 -2.36 -1.44
C ASN A 80 -6.97 -1.15 -2.22
N LEU A 81 -5.76 -1.22 -2.74
CA LEU A 81 -5.21 -0.23 -3.66
C LEU A 81 -5.37 -0.73 -5.10
N ILE A 82 -6.07 0.03 -5.93
CA ILE A 82 -6.20 -0.24 -7.36
C ILE A 82 -5.36 0.78 -8.12
N ASP A 83 -4.38 0.30 -8.88
CA ASP A 83 -3.50 1.14 -9.68
C ASP A 83 -4.12 1.48 -11.05
N CYS A 84 -3.51 2.42 -11.78
CA CYS A 84 -4.06 2.99 -13.01
C CYS A 84 -4.21 2.00 -14.19
N ASP A 85 -3.58 0.82 -14.10
CA ASP A 85 -3.77 -0.30 -15.04
C ASP A 85 -4.86 -1.29 -14.61
N GLY A 86 -5.54 -1.00 -13.50
CA GLY A 86 -6.58 -1.84 -12.92
C GLY A 86 -6.04 -3.02 -12.11
N LYS A 87 -4.73 -3.13 -11.85
CA LYS A 87 -4.24 -4.13 -10.89
C LYS A 87 -4.62 -3.73 -9.46
N SER A 88 -5.04 -4.72 -8.69
CA SER A 88 -5.46 -4.56 -7.30
C SER A 88 -4.44 -5.19 -6.34
N TYR A 89 -4.17 -4.50 -5.25
CA TYR A 89 -3.23 -4.86 -4.20
C TYR A 89 -3.94 -4.76 -2.85
N PHE A 90 -4.01 -5.88 -2.15
CA PHE A 90 -4.51 -5.97 -0.78
C PHE A 90 -3.37 -5.70 0.19
N ILE A 91 -3.61 -4.79 1.13
CA ILE A 91 -2.66 -4.42 2.16
C ILE A 91 -3.28 -4.86 3.48
N ILE A 92 -2.74 -5.92 4.07
CA ILE A 92 -3.35 -6.54 5.26
C ILE A 92 -3.23 -5.59 6.45
N LYS A 93 -4.36 -5.15 7.03
CA LYS A 93 -4.36 -4.16 8.12
C LYS A 93 -3.56 -4.60 9.34
N LYS A 94 -3.56 -5.90 9.60
CA LYS A 94 -2.88 -6.49 10.76
C LYS A 94 -1.36 -6.51 10.64
N THR A 95 -0.82 -6.66 9.42
CA THR A 95 0.61 -6.97 9.21
C THR A 95 1.33 -6.01 8.28
N GLY A 96 0.61 -5.22 7.49
CA GLY A 96 1.16 -4.39 6.44
C GLY A 96 1.63 -5.14 5.18
N GLU A 97 1.47 -6.46 5.14
CA GLU A 97 1.86 -7.29 3.97
C GLU A 97 1.01 -6.94 2.74
N ILE A 98 1.67 -6.81 1.59
CA ILE A 98 1.04 -6.57 0.30
C ILE A 98 0.81 -7.89 -0.44
N GLN A 99 -0.45 -8.17 -0.77
CA GLN A 99 -0.84 -9.30 -1.58
C GLN A 99 -1.51 -8.82 -2.86
N ARG A 100 -1.05 -9.32 -4.01
CA ARG A 100 -1.71 -8.99 -5.28
C ARG A 100 -3.05 -9.74 -5.37
N ASN A 101 -4.10 -9.01 -5.70
CA ASN A 101 -5.40 -9.60 -5.98
C ASN A 101 -5.52 -9.94 -7.47
N ASP A 102 -5.10 -11.14 -7.84
CA ASP A 102 -5.16 -11.63 -9.22
C ASP A 102 -6.59 -11.91 -9.72
N ASN A 103 -7.58 -11.91 -8.83
CA ASN A 103 -8.99 -12.09 -9.19
C ASN A 103 -9.65 -10.78 -9.64
N HIS A 104 -9.09 -9.62 -9.29
CA HIS A 104 -9.61 -8.34 -9.76
C HIS A 104 -9.24 -8.14 -11.22
N LYS A 105 -10.26 -7.99 -12.07
CA LYS A 105 -10.07 -7.79 -13.51
C LYS A 105 -10.29 -6.33 -13.87
N TRP A 106 -9.61 -5.87 -14.91
CA TRP A 106 -9.88 -4.56 -15.47
C TRP A 106 -11.36 -4.38 -15.81
N GLY A 107 -11.93 -3.24 -15.43
CA GLY A 107 -13.35 -2.95 -15.64
C GLY A 107 -14.31 -3.71 -14.72
N SER A 108 -13.81 -4.39 -13.68
CA SER A 108 -14.65 -4.93 -12.60
C SER A 108 -15.30 -3.81 -11.80
N ASP A 109 -16.27 -4.13 -10.97
CA ASP A 109 -16.86 -3.14 -10.07
C ASP A 109 -15.84 -2.72 -9.00
N LEU A 110 -15.94 -1.44 -8.63
CA LEU A 110 -15.08 -0.86 -7.60
C LEU A 110 -15.61 -1.26 -6.22
N PRO A 111 -14.71 -1.42 -5.23
CA PRO A 111 -15.14 -1.56 -3.84
C PRO A 111 -15.92 -0.33 -3.37
N GLU A 112 -16.83 -0.51 -2.40
CA GLU A 112 -17.77 0.54 -2.01
C GLU A 112 -17.10 1.65 -1.17
N ASN A 113 -16.17 1.28 -0.29
CA ASN A 113 -15.60 2.17 0.72
C ASN A 113 -14.38 2.93 0.19
N TYR A 114 -14.58 3.78 -0.80
CA TYR A 114 -13.50 4.61 -1.34
C TYR A 114 -12.98 5.62 -0.30
N LEU A 115 -11.65 5.69 -0.13
CA LEU A 115 -10.99 6.64 0.77
C LEU A 115 -10.41 7.85 0.05
N GLY A 116 -9.76 7.62 -1.10
CA GLY A 116 -9.00 8.67 -1.77
C GLY A 116 -8.02 8.16 -2.83
N GLY A 117 -7.31 9.09 -3.46
CA GLY A 117 -6.35 8.80 -4.52
C GLY A 117 -4.95 9.33 -4.25
N PHE A 118 -3.95 8.62 -4.76
CA PHE A 118 -2.56 9.06 -4.84
C PHE A 118 -2.35 9.75 -6.18
N TYR A 119 -2.13 11.06 -6.14
CA TYR A 119 -2.01 11.91 -7.33
C TYR A 119 -0.60 12.43 -7.49
N TYR A 120 -0.03 12.24 -8.69
CA TYR A 120 1.29 12.75 -9.00
C TYR A 120 1.30 14.27 -9.14
N ASN A 121 2.21 14.92 -8.41
CA ASN A 121 2.45 16.35 -8.49
C ASN A 121 3.72 16.63 -9.32
N ARG A 122 3.54 17.12 -10.55
CA ARG A 122 4.63 17.44 -11.48
C ARG A 122 5.57 18.55 -10.97
N LEU A 123 5.13 19.38 -10.02
CA LEU A 123 5.96 20.46 -9.48
C LEU A 123 6.94 19.97 -8.42
N THR A 124 6.53 18.96 -7.64
CA THR A 124 7.36 18.39 -6.56
C THR A 124 7.97 17.04 -6.93
N ASP A 125 7.54 16.42 -8.02
CA ASP A 125 7.93 15.06 -8.43
C ASP A 125 7.54 14.00 -7.37
N GLU A 126 6.37 14.19 -6.73
CA GLU A 126 5.91 13.36 -5.62
C GLU A 126 4.43 13.00 -5.78
N TYR A 127 4.02 11.85 -5.25
CA TYR A 127 2.62 11.52 -5.12
C TYR A 127 2.07 12.05 -3.80
N ASN A 128 0.86 12.60 -3.85
CA ASN A 128 0.15 13.09 -2.67
C ASN A 128 -1.18 12.37 -2.54
N PHE A 129 -1.45 11.85 -1.34
CA PHE A 129 -2.76 11.28 -1.05
C PHE A 129 -3.79 12.40 -0.85
N LYS A 130 -4.98 12.22 -1.43
CA LYS A 130 -6.12 13.12 -1.26
C LYS A 130 -7.35 12.31 -0.89
N PHE A 131 -7.93 12.61 0.27
CA PHE A 131 -9.23 12.06 0.66
C PHE A 131 -10.33 12.59 -0.26
N GLU A 132 -11.13 11.68 -0.79
CA GLU A 132 -12.19 11.98 -1.76
C GLU A 132 -13.41 11.09 -1.49
N LYS A 133 -14.60 11.62 -1.76
CA LYS A 133 -15.86 10.91 -1.43
C LYS A 133 -16.26 9.85 -2.44
N SER A 134 -15.75 9.95 -3.67
CA SER A 134 -16.10 9.07 -4.77
C SER A 134 -15.05 9.13 -5.87
N VAL A 135 -14.91 8.05 -6.62
CA VAL A 135 -14.10 8.00 -7.83
C VAL A 135 -14.91 7.39 -8.97
N GLU A 136 -14.74 7.92 -10.17
CA GLU A 136 -15.33 7.32 -11.35
C GLU A 136 -14.52 6.12 -11.84
N LYS A 137 -15.21 5.05 -12.22
CA LYS A 137 -14.62 3.83 -12.77
C LYS A 137 -13.67 4.09 -13.96
N SER A 138 -14.00 5.09 -14.80
CA SER A 138 -13.18 5.58 -15.91
C SER A 138 -11.81 6.11 -15.48
N ASN A 139 -11.72 6.72 -14.29
CA ASN A 139 -10.46 7.26 -13.76
C ASN A 139 -9.57 6.15 -13.22
N VAL A 140 -10.15 5.10 -12.64
CA VAL A 140 -9.43 3.92 -12.13
C VAL A 140 -8.85 3.10 -13.28
N TYR A 141 -9.64 2.87 -14.32
CA TYR A 141 -9.30 1.96 -15.41
C TYR A 141 -8.71 2.65 -16.65
N LYS A 142 -7.98 3.75 -16.44
CA LYS A 142 -7.51 4.62 -17.53
C LYS A 142 -6.46 4.00 -18.46
N TYR A 143 -5.54 3.21 -17.91
CA TYR A 143 -4.38 2.69 -18.66
C TYR A 143 -4.35 1.16 -18.80
N GLY A 144 -5.40 0.48 -18.37
CA GLY A 144 -5.56 -0.96 -18.60
C GLY A 144 -6.41 -1.24 -19.85
N GLY A 145 -6.25 -2.43 -20.42
CA GLY A 145 -6.93 -2.84 -21.66
C GLY A 145 -5.99 -3.28 -22.79
N ASN A 146 -4.68 -3.10 -22.67
CA ASN A 146 -3.72 -3.73 -23.59
C ASN A 146 -3.40 -5.14 -23.09
N ILE A 147 -4.22 -6.09 -23.55
CA ILE A 147 -3.86 -7.51 -23.70
C ILE A 147 -3.12 -7.64 -25.04
#